data_AF-A0A934D1G1-F1
#
_entry.id   AF-A0A934D1G1-F1
#
_cell.length_a   1.000
_cell.length_b   1.000
_cell.length_c   1.000
_cell.angle_alpha   90.00
_cell.angle_beta   90.00
_cell.angle_gamma   90.00
#
_symmetry.space_group_name_H-M   'P 1'
#
loop_
_entity.id
_entity.type
_entity.pdbx_description
1 polymer ?
#
loop_
_entity_poly.entity_id
_entity_poly.type
_entity_poly.pdbx_seq_one_letter_code
_entity_poly.pdbx_strand_id
1 'polypeptide(L)'
;MSAPRPRSALLAAALCAASGAFAAWWFVRSLDGGSEEPRPAPVERVPEPVAAPARRAVGGPDLAAQAAAPVASDDSRAKQNNAAIAALEAREFDDAIALLEACVRAEPDRDVFRRNLAEALARKAVAAREVEHPCESCLELLRRAAELAPDRADIAEFLGRVERELEVEKDFYRESSQHFDLSYDGDRDDILFAGTRLLNRLEDHYVELERFFGAAPIEEGRPRIAVSLYRREGFNELTGLGDWAGGAFDGVVRIPIGDFAREEDLLDGVMRHELAHAFIRSLGGANVPGWLNEGLAQWLEPGRARALAAARARISGQELFELARMDGSLASWQDSELIARAYAQSLVLVDWIAGRFGEGLVVDMVDGCATAAAPAETFERTTRVPLENAFREFVQRR
;
A
#
# COMPACT_ATOMS: atom_id res chain seq x y z
N MET A 1 22.37 -73.61 -6.89
CA MET A 1 22.10 -72.74 -5.73
C MET A 1 21.15 -71.63 -6.18
N SER A 2 19.98 -71.62 -5.55
CA SER A 2 18.93 -70.58 -5.40
C SER A 2 18.56 -69.61 -6.52
N ALA A 3 17.32 -69.77 -7.00
CA ALA A 3 16.36 -68.69 -7.28
C ALA A 3 15.57 -68.38 -5.96
N PRO A 4 14.70 -67.34 -5.79
CA PRO A 4 13.90 -66.62 -6.81
C PRO A 4 13.67 -65.08 -6.63
N ARG A 5 12.91 -64.52 -7.60
CA ARG A 5 12.35 -63.15 -7.82
C ARG A 5 11.39 -62.66 -6.69
N PRO A 6 10.53 -61.60 -6.83
CA PRO A 6 10.45 -60.38 -7.68
C PRO A 6 10.09 -59.07 -6.90
N ARG A 7 10.06 -57.88 -7.53
CA ARG A 7 8.93 -56.91 -7.57
C ARG A 7 9.31 -55.50 -8.06
N SER A 8 8.37 -54.98 -8.84
CA SER A 8 8.15 -53.63 -9.39
C SER A 8 8.32 -52.44 -8.44
N ALA A 9 8.85 -51.33 -8.95
CA ALA A 9 8.39 -49.97 -8.65
C ALA A 9 8.90 -48.97 -9.71
N LEU A 10 7.96 -48.25 -10.33
CA LEU A 10 8.19 -46.97 -11.00
C LEU A 10 8.78 -45.97 -10.00
N LEU A 11 9.71 -45.11 -10.43
CA LEU A 11 9.90 -43.80 -9.81
C LEU A 11 10.46 -42.81 -10.83
N ALA A 12 9.61 -41.82 -11.11
CA ALA A 12 9.89 -40.58 -11.82
C ALA A 12 10.61 -39.59 -10.89
N ALA A 13 11.44 -38.72 -11.48
CA ALA A 13 11.77 -37.36 -11.03
C ALA A 13 12.69 -36.77 -12.12
N ALA A 14 12.26 -35.92 -13.08
CA ALA A 14 11.65 -34.60 -12.97
C ALA A 14 12.41 -33.69 -12.00
N LEU A 15 13.34 -32.89 -12.53
CA LEU A 15 13.99 -31.76 -11.87
C LEU A 15 13.81 -30.54 -12.77
N CYS A 16 12.66 -29.89 -12.62
CA CYS A 16 12.34 -28.55 -13.09
C CYS A 16 11.54 -27.85 -11.99
N ALA A 17 11.55 -26.51 -12.05
CA ALA A 17 10.81 -25.50 -11.28
C ALA A 17 11.54 -24.97 -10.03
N ALA A 18 12.11 -23.76 -10.06
CA ALA A 18 11.51 -22.42 -10.25
C ALA A 18 10.95 -21.87 -8.93
N SER A 19 11.50 -20.72 -8.55
CA SER A 19 11.51 -20.15 -7.21
C SER A 19 10.46 -19.05 -7.10
N GLY A 20 9.49 -19.21 -6.20
CA GLY A 20 8.49 -18.19 -5.84
C GLY A 20 9.11 -16.97 -5.14
N ALA A 21 8.57 -15.81 -5.47
CA ALA A 21 9.28 -14.54 -5.56
C ALA A 21 9.57 -13.77 -4.27
N PHE A 22 8.95 -14.09 -3.15
CA PHE A 22 9.12 -13.27 -1.93
C PHE A 22 10.38 -13.59 -1.11
N ALA A 23 11.14 -14.63 -1.50
CA ALA A 23 12.36 -15.06 -0.80
C ALA A 23 13.66 -14.89 -1.64
N ALA A 24 13.57 -14.39 -2.88
CA ALA A 24 14.65 -14.53 -3.85
C ALA A 24 15.73 -13.44 -3.81
N TRP A 25 15.46 -12.24 -3.30
CA TRP A 25 16.46 -11.16 -3.37
C TRP A 25 17.39 -11.10 -2.14
N TRP A 26 16.89 -11.40 -0.95
CA TRP A 26 17.69 -11.28 0.27
C TRP A 26 18.77 -12.37 0.43
N PHE A 27 18.62 -13.54 -0.21
CA PHE A 27 19.55 -14.67 -0.05
C PHE A 27 20.79 -14.61 -0.98
N VAL A 28 20.78 -13.81 -2.05
CA VAL A 28 21.93 -13.73 -2.98
C VAL A 28 23.11 -12.98 -2.36
N ARG A 29 22.90 -12.16 -1.31
CA ARG A 29 23.98 -11.43 -0.64
C ARG A 29 24.64 -12.18 0.53
N SER A 30 24.09 -13.32 0.98
CA SER A 30 24.66 -14.09 2.10
C SER A 30 25.62 -15.21 1.67
N LEU A 31 25.90 -15.37 0.37
CA LEU A 31 26.74 -16.44 -0.16
C LEU A 31 28.11 -16.00 -0.72
N ASP A 32 28.46 -14.71 -0.64
CA ASP A 32 29.81 -14.24 -0.97
C ASP A 32 30.42 -13.48 0.22
N GLY A 33 31.34 -14.16 0.93
CA GLY A 33 32.16 -13.55 1.97
C GLY A 33 32.52 -14.49 3.12
N GLY A 34 33.34 -15.50 2.86
CA GLY A 34 33.94 -16.29 3.92
C GLY A 34 34.95 -15.48 4.74
N SER A 35 34.68 -15.29 6.02
CA SER A 35 35.70 -15.21 7.08
C SER A 35 35.03 -15.54 8.44
N GLU A 36 35.63 -16.45 9.20
CA GLU A 36 35.14 -16.99 10.47
C GLU A 36 34.61 -15.93 11.45
N GLU A 37 33.36 -16.08 11.93
CA GLU A 37 32.83 -15.28 13.03
C GLU A 37 33.11 -15.92 14.41
N PRO A 38 33.61 -15.15 15.40
CA PRO A 38 33.70 -15.61 16.78
C PRO A 38 32.33 -15.56 17.47
N ARG A 39 32.08 -16.52 18.38
CA ARG A 39 30.83 -16.65 19.17
C ARG A 39 30.37 -15.32 19.80
N PRO A 40 29.10 -14.92 19.67
CA PRO A 40 28.60 -13.70 20.31
C PRO A 40 28.44 -13.87 21.83
N ALA A 41 28.83 -12.84 22.56
CA ALA A 41 28.57 -12.66 23.99
C ALA A 41 27.07 -12.34 24.25
N PRO A 42 26.56 -12.45 25.49
CA PRO A 42 25.15 -12.20 25.79
C PRO A 42 24.77 -10.75 25.48
N VAL A 43 23.72 -10.56 24.67
CA VAL A 43 23.22 -9.25 24.23
C VAL A 43 22.57 -8.52 25.41
N GLU A 44 23.14 -7.38 25.77
CA GLU A 44 22.56 -6.40 26.68
C GLU A 44 21.32 -5.77 26.04
N ARG A 45 20.23 -5.57 26.79
CA ARG A 45 18.96 -5.03 26.25
C ARG A 45 19.20 -3.65 25.64
N VAL A 46 19.07 -3.55 24.32
CA VAL A 46 19.05 -2.28 23.60
C VAL A 46 17.75 -1.54 23.96
N PRO A 47 17.81 -0.26 24.38
CA PRO A 47 16.62 0.51 24.71
C PRO A 47 15.71 0.71 23.49
N GLU A 48 14.40 0.76 23.75
CA GLU A 48 13.37 0.87 22.70
C GLU A 48 13.56 2.12 21.82
N PRO A 49 13.47 1.99 20.48
CA PRO A 49 13.47 3.15 19.61
C PRO A 49 12.16 3.92 19.77
N VAL A 50 12.29 5.20 20.08
CA VAL A 50 11.19 6.18 20.11
C VAL A 50 10.50 6.16 18.74
N ALA A 51 9.17 5.98 18.75
CA ALA A 51 8.35 5.98 17.54
C ALA A 51 8.67 7.22 16.68
N ALA A 52 9.08 7.00 15.43
CA ALA A 52 9.19 8.08 14.48
C ALA A 52 7.80 8.73 14.30
N PRO A 53 7.71 10.07 14.22
CA PRO A 53 6.43 10.72 13.97
C PRO A 53 5.89 10.22 12.63
N ALA A 54 4.66 9.72 12.62
CA ALA A 54 3.96 9.32 11.42
C ALA A 54 4.01 10.47 10.40
N ARG A 55 4.49 10.20 9.17
CA ARG A 55 4.45 11.19 8.08
C ARG A 55 2.98 11.57 7.87
N ARG A 56 2.64 12.85 8.08
CA ARG A 56 1.27 13.36 7.94
C ARG A 56 0.92 13.41 6.45
N ALA A 57 -0.05 12.62 6.02
CA ALA A 57 -0.56 12.66 4.65
C ALA A 57 -1.57 13.80 4.48
N VAL A 58 -1.57 14.44 3.29
CA VAL A 58 -2.61 15.41 2.90
C VAL A 58 -4.00 14.83 3.17
N GLY A 59 -4.87 15.58 3.86
CA GLY A 59 -6.21 15.11 4.22
C GLY A 59 -6.30 14.21 5.45
N GLY A 60 -5.20 13.94 6.16
CA GLY A 60 -5.22 13.20 7.43
C GLY A 60 -6.05 13.93 8.52
N PRO A 61 -6.58 13.21 9.52
CA PRO A 61 -7.45 13.78 10.56
C PRO A 61 -6.79 14.92 11.36
N ASP A 62 -5.46 14.89 11.52
CA ASP A 62 -4.67 15.94 12.16
C ASP A 62 -4.49 17.22 11.30
N LEU A 63 -4.89 17.18 10.02
CA LEU A 63 -4.79 18.27 9.05
C LEU A 63 -6.18 18.78 8.62
N ALA A 64 -7.23 18.42 9.35
CA ALA A 64 -8.59 18.82 9.06
C ALA A 64 -8.73 20.34 8.94
N ALA A 65 -9.54 20.78 7.97
CA ALA A 65 -9.85 22.18 7.78
C ALA A 65 -10.45 22.78 9.07
N GLN A 66 -9.98 23.95 9.47
CA GLN A 66 -10.28 24.52 10.77
C GLN A 66 -11.48 25.45 10.70
N ALA A 67 -12.44 25.27 11.62
CA ALA A 67 -13.53 26.21 11.79
C ALA A 67 -12.97 27.60 12.17
N ALA A 68 -13.45 28.64 11.49
CA ALA A 68 -13.07 30.01 11.83
C ALA A 68 -13.92 30.49 13.01
N ALA A 69 -13.28 30.93 14.10
CA ALA A 69 -13.98 31.60 15.18
C ALA A 69 -14.62 32.90 14.67
N PRO A 70 -15.90 33.19 14.98
CA PRO A 70 -16.55 34.42 14.56
C PRO A 70 -15.90 35.63 15.24
N VAL A 71 -15.47 36.62 14.46
CA VAL A 71 -14.88 37.87 14.99
C VAL A 71 -15.98 38.84 15.47
N ALA A 72 -17.22 38.66 14.97
CA ALA A 72 -18.44 39.35 15.39
C ALA A 72 -19.64 38.39 15.32
N SER A 73 -20.76 38.73 15.96
CA SER A 73 -21.96 37.88 16.02
C SER A 73 -22.62 37.60 14.66
N ASP A 74 -22.18 38.25 13.58
CA ASP A 74 -22.68 38.06 12.22
C ASP A 74 -21.57 38.02 11.15
N ASP A 75 -20.47 37.33 11.46
CA ASP A 75 -19.37 37.13 10.50
C ASP A 75 -19.80 36.20 9.35
N SER A 76 -20.34 36.80 8.28
CA SER A 76 -20.75 36.12 7.04
C SER A 76 -19.61 35.26 6.44
N ARG A 77 -18.34 35.63 6.62
CA ARG A 77 -17.20 34.88 6.10
C ARG A 77 -16.85 33.67 6.95
N ALA A 78 -16.97 33.76 8.27
CA ALA A 78 -16.88 32.57 9.13
C ALA A 78 -17.96 31.53 8.79
N LYS A 79 -19.19 31.97 8.50
CA LYS A 79 -20.28 31.08 8.03
C LYS A 79 -19.94 30.42 6.69
N GLN A 80 -19.39 31.18 5.73
CA GLN A 80 -18.96 30.64 4.44
C GLN A 80 -17.79 29.67 4.55
N ASN A 81 -16.80 29.95 5.40
CA ASN A 81 -15.72 29.02 5.69
C ASN A 81 -16.26 27.70 6.24
N ASN A 82 -17.20 27.75 7.18
CA ASN A 82 -17.78 26.53 7.75
C ASN A 82 -18.63 25.76 6.74
N ALA A 83 -19.32 26.47 5.82
CA ALA A 83 -20.00 25.84 4.69
C ALA A 83 -19.00 25.16 3.73
N ALA A 84 -17.83 25.79 3.49
CA ALA A 84 -16.78 25.19 2.68
C ALA A 84 -16.20 23.92 3.33
N ILE A 85 -16.04 23.89 4.66
CA ILE A 85 -15.63 22.68 5.39
C ILE A 85 -16.66 21.57 5.18
N ALA A 86 -17.96 21.88 5.29
CA ALA A 86 -19.01 20.89 5.03
C ALA A 86 -18.96 20.36 3.58
N ALA A 87 -18.74 21.23 2.60
CA ALA A 87 -18.54 20.83 1.21
C ALA A 87 -17.28 19.95 1.02
N LEU A 88 -16.18 20.25 1.71
CA LEU A 88 -14.96 19.40 1.70
C LEU A 88 -15.22 18.01 2.25
N GLU A 89 -15.92 17.90 3.38
CA GLU A 89 -16.28 16.61 3.96
C GLU A 89 -17.27 15.83 3.07
N ALA A 90 -18.08 16.52 2.29
CA ALA A 90 -18.93 15.94 1.24
C ALA A 90 -18.18 15.62 -0.08
N ARG A 91 -16.86 15.88 -0.17
CA ARG A 91 -16.03 15.79 -1.39
C ARG A 91 -16.51 16.70 -2.55
N GLU A 92 -17.27 17.74 -2.25
CA GLU A 92 -17.70 18.79 -3.19
C GLU A 92 -16.57 19.83 -3.34
N PHE A 93 -15.43 19.39 -3.89
CA PHE A 93 -14.19 20.17 -3.86
C PHE A 93 -14.30 21.52 -4.58
N ASP A 94 -15.01 21.59 -5.71
CA ASP A 94 -15.17 22.83 -6.47
C ASP A 94 -15.96 23.89 -5.70
N ASP A 95 -17.05 23.49 -5.05
CA ASP A 95 -17.88 24.39 -4.23
C ASP A 95 -17.11 24.88 -3.00
N ALA A 96 -16.38 23.97 -2.34
CA ALA A 96 -15.51 24.32 -1.23
C ALA A 96 -14.44 25.34 -1.62
N ILE A 97 -13.74 25.10 -2.74
CA ILE A 97 -12.72 26.01 -3.27
C ILE A 97 -13.33 27.38 -3.58
N ALA A 98 -14.47 27.43 -4.27
CA ALA A 98 -15.13 28.70 -4.60
C ALA A 98 -15.52 29.53 -3.36
N LEU A 99 -16.04 28.87 -2.31
CA LEU A 99 -16.36 29.51 -1.04
C LEU A 99 -15.10 30.04 -0.33
N LEU A 100 -14.02 29.26 -0.32
CA LEU A 100 -12.75 29.63 0.33
C LEU A 100 -12.00 30.72 -0.44
N GLU A 101 -12.04 30.71 -1.76
CA GLU A 101 -11.52 31.81 -2.60
C GLU A 101 -12.25 33.13 -2.30
N ALA A 102 -13.58 33.08 -2.12
CA ALA A 102 -14.35 34.26 -1.74
C ALA A 102 -13.97 34.77 -0.34
N CYS A 103 -13.65 33.86 0.59
CA CYS A 103 -13.17 34.21 1.93
C CYS A 103 -11.77 34.85 1.88
N VAL A 104 -10.81 34.23 1.19
CA VAL A 104 -9.44 34.74 1.02
C VAL A 104 -9.42 36.09 0.30
N ARG A 105 -10.29 36.28 -0.71
CA ARG A 105 -10.40 37.56 -1.42
C ARG A 105 -10.93 38.69 -0.52
N ALA A 106 -11.84 38.37 0.40
CA ALA A 106 -12.44 39.35 1.30
C ALA A 106 -11.53 39.70 2.49
N GLU A 107 -10.83 38.70 3.04
CA GLU A 107 -9.94 38.84 4.20
C GLU A 107 -8.58 38.13 3.94
N PRO A 108 -7.68 38.71 3.12
CA PRO A 108 -6.43 38.06 2.72
C PRO A 108 -5.46 37.75 3.89
N ASP A 109 -5.53 38.57 4.93
CA ASP A 109 -4.66 38.47 6.12
C ASP A 109 -5.15 37.41 7.12
N ARG A 110 -6.34 36.83 6.90
CA ARG A 110 -6.91 35.84 7.81
C ARG A 110 -6.41 34.44 7.48
N ASP A 111 -5.34 34.05 8.18
CA ASP A 111 -4.60 32.79 8.02
C ASP A 111 -5.46 31.53 7.86
N VAL A 112 -6.57 31.41 8.61
CA VAL A 112 -7.43 30.22 8.57
C VAL A 112 -8.06 29.99 7.19
N PHE A 113 -8.47 31.07 6.48
CA PHE A 113 -9.07 30.96 5.15
C PHE A 113 -8.05 30.49 4.12
N ARG A 114 -6.82 31.03 4.21
CA ARG A 114 -5.71 30.65 3.33
C ARG A 114 -5.33 29.19 3.51
N ARG A 115 -5.20 28.75 4.77
CA ARG A 115 -4.88 27.34 5.11
C ARG A 115 -5.99 26.39 4.69
N ASN A 116 -7.26 26.74 4.88
CA ASN A 116 -8.37 25.90 4.43
C ASN A 116 -8.46 25.83 2.91
N LEU A 117 -8.17 26.92 2.19
CA LEU A 117 -8.08 26.88 0.72
C LEU A 117 -6.93 25.97 0.24
N ALA A 118 -5.76 26.06 0.89
CA ALA A 118 -4.65 25.15 0.59
C ALA A 118 -5.04 23.68 0.81
N GLU A 119 -5.73 23.37 1.91
CA GLU A 119 -6.25 22.03 2.19
C GLU A 119 -7.27 21.57 1.13
N ALA A 120 -8.19 22.44 0.72
CA ALA A 120 -9.19 22.15 -0.30
C ALA A 120 -8.55 21.77 -1.65
N LEU A 121 -7.57 22.57 -2.07
CA LEU A 121 -6.80 22.34 -3.30
C LEU A 121 -6.00 21.04 -3.21
N ALA A 122 -5.34 20.78 -2.08
CA ALA A 122 -4.55 19.58 -1.88
C ALA A 122 -5.42 18.31 -1.87
N ARG A 123 -6.59 18.32 -1.22
CA ARG A 123 -7.57 17.22 -1.27
C ARG A 123 -8.13 16.99 -2.67
N LYS A 124 -8.40 18.08 -3.42
CA LYS A 124 -8.82 17.98 -4.82
C LYS A 124 -7.74 17.34 -5.68
N ALA A 125 -6.46 17.67 -5.46
CA ALA A 125 -5.34 17.03 -6.16
C ALA A 125 -5.24 15.53 -5.83
N VAL A 126 -5.40 15.15 -4.55
CA VAL A 126 -5.46 13.72 -4.17
C VAL A 126 -6.59 13.00 -4.92
N ALA A 127 -7.78 13.59 -4.99
CA ALA A 127 -8.92 13.01 -5.71
C ALA A 127 -8.72 12.96 -7.23
N ALA A 128 -8.10 13.99 -7.82
CA ALA A 128 -7.76 14.00 -9.25
C ALA A 128 -6.79 12.89 -9.61
N ARG A 129 -5.79 12.62 -8.75
CA ARG A 129 -4.84 11.53 -8.95
C ARG A 129 -5.47 10.13 -8.87
N GLU A 130 -6.65 9.97 -8.26
CA GLU A 130 -7.36 8.69 -8.29
C GLU A 130 -7.92 8.38 -9.68
N VAL A 131 -8.16 9.38 -10.53
CA VAL A 131 -8.79 9.24 -11.86
C VAL A 131 -7.87 9.56 -13.03
N GLU A 132 -6.78 10.27 -12.79
CA GLU A 132 -5.83 10.75 -13.80
C GLU A 132 -4.41 10.33 -13.40
N HIS A 133 -3.76 9.53 -14.25
CA HIS A 133 -2.36 9.13 -14.07
C HIS A 133 -1.57 9.17 -15.39
N PRO A 134 -0.41 9.85 -15.44
CA PRO A 134 0.10 10.76 -14.41
C PRO A 134 -0.79 12.02 -14.29
N CYS A 135 -0.90 12.58 -13.09
CA CYS A 135 -1.87 13.64 -12.81
C CYS A 135 -1.31 15.03 -13.15
N GLU A 136 -1.46 15.49 -14.40
CA GLU A 136 -1.04 16.84 -14.80
C GLU A 136 -1.87 17.91 -14.10
N SER A 137 -3.18 17.68 -13.95
CA SER A 137 -4.08 18.62 -13.28
C SER A 137 -3.73 18.86 -11.81
N CYS A 138 -3.03 17.92 -11.16
CA CYS A 138 -2.55 18.05 -9.79
C CYS A 138 -1.51 19.17 -9.63
N LEU A 139 -0.70 19.47 -10.65
CA LEU A 139 0.38 20.46 -10.53
C LEU A 139 -0.14 21.85 -10.19
N GLU A 140 -1.13 22.34 -10.92
CA GLU A 140 -1.67 23.68 -10.71
C GLU A 140 -2.34 23.79 -9.32
N LEU A 141 -3.07 22.75 -8.92
CA LEU A 141 -3.69 22.67 -7.59
C LEU A 141 -2.65 22.70 -6.47
N LEU A 142 -1.61 21.88 -6.57
CA LEU A 142 -0.59 21.73 -5.53
C LEU A 142 0.38 22.90 -5.46
N ARG A 143 0.76 23.50 -6.59
CA ARG A 143 1.55 24.74 -6.62
C ARG A 143 0.79 25.86 -5.91
N ARG A 144 -0.49 26.01 -6.24
CA ARG A 144 -1.34 27.00 -5.59
C ARG A 144 -1.50 26.73 -4.10
N ALA A 145 -1.68 25.47 -3.71
CA ALA A 145 -1.77 25.09 -2.30
C ALA A 145 -0.47 25.38 -1.53
N ALA A 146 0.70 25.11 -2.12
CA ALA A 146 2.00 25.38 -1.54
C ALA A 146 2.28 26.89 -1.37
N GLU A 147 1.84 27.72 -2.32
CA GLU A 147 1.89 29.19 -2.19
C GLU A 147 1.06 29.70 -1.01
N LEU A 148 -0.13 29.10 -0.81
CA LEU A 148 -1.08 29.47 0.24
C LEU A 148 -0.66 28.96 1.63
N ALA A 149 0.09 27.87 1.71
CA ALA A 149 0.53 27.30 2.97
C ALA A 149 1.97 26.76 2.87
N PRO A 150 2.99 27.65 2.82
CA PRO A 150 4.39 27.26 2.65
C PRO A 150 4.96 26.48 3.85
N ASP A 151 4.28 26.51 5.00
CA ASP A 151 4.58 25.75 6.20
C ASP A 151 4.08 24.29 6.15
N ARG A 152 3.24 23.93 5.16
CA ARG A 152 2.71 22.57 4.96
C ARG A 152 3.70 21.70 4.17
N ALA A 153 4.64 21.09 4.89
CA ALA A 153 5.63 20.18 4.32
C ALA A 153 5.00 19.00 3.55
N ASP A 154 3.83 18.52 3.98
CA ASP A 154 3.08 17.44 3.31
C ASP A 154 2.62 17.82 1.90
N ILE A 155 2.19 19.07 1.68
CA ILE A 155 1.80 19.58 0.35
C ILE A 155 3.05 19.72 -0.53
N ALA A 156 4.15 20.25 0.02
CA ALA A 156 5.40 20.39 -0.71
C ALA A 156 5.99 19.03 -1.11
N GLU A 157 5.96 18.04 -0.21
CA GLU A 157 6.37 16.66 -0.49
C GLU A 157 5.50 16.00 -1.56
N PHE A 158 4.17 16.24 -1.52
CA PHE A 158 3.27 15.70 -2.53
C PHE A 158 3.48 16.36 -3.90
N LEU A 159 3.63 17.69 -3.96
CA LEU A 159 3.98 18.42 -5.18
C LEU A 159 5.27 17.88 -5.80
N GLY A 160 6.34 17.77 -5.00
CA GLY A 160 7.62 17.25 -5.48
C GLY A 160 7.58 15.77 -5.89
N ARG A 161 6.58 14.99 -5.43
CA ARG A 161 6.32 13.64 -5.93
C ARG A 161 5.65 13.69 -7.30
N VAL A 162 4.59 14.48 -7.46
CA VAL A 162 3.87 14.63 -8.75
C VAL A 162 4.78 15.19 -9.83
N GLU A 163 5.64 16.17 -9.49
CA GLU A 163 6.62 16.72 -10.45
C GLU A 163 7.62 15.67 -10.93
N ARG A 164 8.14 14.82 -10.02
CA ARG A 164 9.03 13.71 -10.40
C ARG A 164 8.32 12.65 -11.22
N GLU A 165 7.08 12.31 -10.85
CA GLU A 165 6.24 11.34 -11.58
C GLU A 165 6.06 11.77 -13.03
N LEU A 166 5.65 13.03 -13.25
CA LEU A 166 5.45 13.58 -14.58
C LEU A 166 6.74 13.62 -15.40
N GLU A 167 7.87 13.95 -14.78
CA GLU A 167 9.16 13.98 -15.50
C GLU A 167 9.64 12.58 -15.89
N VAL A 168 9.50 11.59 -15.00
CA VAL A 168 9.91 10.20 -15.26
C VAL A 168 9.01 9.55 -16.30
N GLU A 169 7.71 9.83 -16.28
CA GLU A 169 6.71 9.16 -17.13
C GLU A 169 6.30 9.95 -18.39
N LYS A 170 6.95 11.09 -18.69
CA LYS A 170 6.59 11.97 -19.80
C LYS A 170 6.58 11.25 -21.17
N ASP A 171 7.56 10.37 -21.38
CA ASP A 171 7.77 9.66 -22.66
C ASP A 171 7.27 8.21 -22.58
N PHE A 172 6.52 7.86 -21.52
CA PHE A 172 5.98 6.50 -21.40
C PHE A 172 4.91 6.25 -22.45
N TYR A 173 5.02 5.09 -23.07
CA TYR A 173 3.97 4.55 -23.91
C TYR A 173 2.83 4.02 -23.03
N ARG A 174 1.59 4.16 -23.53
CA ARG A 174 0.37 3.90 -22.76
C ARG A 174 -0.57 2.99 -23.54
N GLU A 175 -1.09 1.97 -22.86
CA GLU A 175 -2.12 1.08 -23.36
C GLU A 175 -3.15 0.80 -22.26
N SER A 176 -4.34 0.35 -22.66
CA SER A 176 -5.42 0.06 -21.73
C SER A 176 -6.05 -1.30 -22.00
N SER A 177 -6.57 -1.90 -20.95
CA SER A 177 -7.44 -3.08 -20.99
C SER A 177 -8.80 -2.77 -20.37
N GLN A 178 -9.56 -3.79 -19.92
CA GLN A 178 -10.85 -3.58 -19.29
C GLN A 178 -10.69 -2.84 -17.96
N HIS A 179 -9.78 -3.34 -17.11
CA HIS A 179 -9.62 -2.86 -15.73
C HIS A 179 -8.37 -2.01 -15.51
N PHE A 180 -7.43 -1.96 -16.47
CA PHE A 180 -6.13 -1.33 -16.28
C PHE A 180 -5.79 -0.28 -17.34
N ASP A 181 -5.05 0.74 -16.91
CA ASP A 181 -4.28 1.63 -17.78
C ASP A 181 -2.80 1.41 -17.47
N LEU A 182 -2.07 0.83 -18.44
CA LEU A 182 -0.66 0.46 -18.33
C LEU A 182 0.23 1.52 -18.98
N SER A 183 1.24 1.98 -18.25
CA SER A 183 2.29 2.90 -18.73
C SER A 183 3.66 2.27 -18.57
N TYR A 184 4.54 2.43 -19.55
CA TYR A 184 5.93 1.94 -19.48
C TYR A 184 6.85 2.70 -20.42
N ASP A 185 8.16 2.63 -20.15
CA ASP A 185 9.16 3.24 -21.01
C ASP A 185 9.17 2.61 -22.42
N GLY A 186 8.84 3.42 -23.43
CA GLY A 186 8.78 3.00 -24.84
C GLY A 186 10.14 2.70 -25.48
N ASP A 187 11.25 3.12 -24.87
CA ASP A 187 12.60 2.79 -25.36
C ASP A 187 13.04 1.36 -24.94
N ARG A 188 12.20 0.63 -24.19
CA ARG A 188 12.42 -0.76 -23.79
C ARG A 188 11.78 -1.72 -24.79
N ASP A 189 12.53 -2.10 -25.82
CA ASP A 189 12.11 -3.10 -26.82
C ASP A 189 11.67 -4.44 -26.18
N ASP A 190 12.26 -4.82 -25.05
CA ASP A 190 11.91 -6.05 -24.32
C ASP A 190 10.57 -5.97 -23.56
N ILE A 191 10.09 -4.76 -23.27
CA ILE A 191 8.78 -4.50 -22.64
C ILE A 191 7.70 -4.24 -23.69
N LEU A 192 8.06 -3.67 -24.84
CA LEU A 192 7.13 -3.32 -25.92
C LEU A 192 6.30 -4.52 -26.41
N PHE A 193 6.88 -5.72 -26.42
CA PHE A 193 6.18 -6.98 -26.74
C PHE A 193 5.62 -7.72 -25.50
N ALA A 194 5.94 -7.24 -24.30
CA ALA A 194 5.49 -7.78 -23.04
C ALA A 194 4.22 -7.10 -22.50
N GLY A 195 3.92 -5.85 -22.91
CA GLY A 195 2.77 -5.07 -22.43
C GLY A 195 1.45 -5.82 -22.49
N THR A 196 1.11 -6.40 -23.65
CA THR A 196 -0.12 -7.21 -23.80
C THR A 196 -0.12 -8.46 -22.92
N ARG A 197 1.03 -9.14 -22.76
CA ARG A 197 1.13 -10.33 -21.89
C ARG A 197 0.94 -9.96 -20.42
N LEU A 198 1.51 -8.82 -20.02
CA LEU A 198 1.37 -8.29 -18.67
C LEU A 198 -0.07 -7.88 -18.38
N LEU A 199 -0.71 -7.15 -19.30
CA LEU A 199 -2.12 -6.79 -19.20
C LEU A 199 -2.99 -8.03 -19.03
N ASN A 200 -2.80 -9.06 -19.85
CA ASN A 200 -3.58 -10.30 -19.72
C ASN A 200 -3.39 -10.97 -18.34
N ARG A 201 -2.17 -10.98 -17.79
CA ARG A 201 -1.91 -11.50 -16.43
C ARG A 201 -2.59 -10.64 -15.36
N LEU A 202 -2.53 -9.32 -15.47
CA LEU A 202 -3.21 -8.40 -14.55
C LEU A 202 -4.73 -8.62 -14.58
N GLU A 203 -5.30 -8.82 -15.76
CA GLU A 203 -6.71 -9.15 -15.97
C GLU A 203 -7.09 -10.49 -15.31
N ASP A 204 -6.26 -11.52 -15.47
CA ASP A 204 -6.47 -12.81 -14.78
C ASP A 204 -6.44 -12.65 -13.26
N HIS A 205 -5.46 -11.91 -12.72
CA HIS A 205 -5.38 -11.62 -11.28
C HIS A 205 -6.57 -10.80 -10.79
N TYR A 206 -7.06 -9.83 -11.58
CA TYR A 206 -8.23 -9.03 -11.24
C TYR A 206 -9.46 -9.92 -11.04
N VAL A 207 -9.74 -10.82 -11.99
CA VAL A 207 -10.89 -11.74 -11.92
C VAL A 207 -10.80 -12.68 -10.71
N GLU A 208 -9.59 -13.13 -10.36
CA GLU A 208 -9.39 -13.94 -9.16
C GLU A 208 -9.62 -13.16 -7.86
N LEU A 209 -9.13 -11.93 -7.80
CA LEU A 209 -9.31 -11.05 -6.64
C LEU A 209 -10.76 -10.58 -6.51
N GLU A 210 -11.44 -10.30 -7.61
CA GLU A 210 -12.88 -10.01 -7.64
C GLU A 210 -13.68 -11.13 -6.97
N ARG A 211 -13.39 -12.39 -7.32
CA ARG A 211 -14.04 -13.55 -6.70
C ARG A 211 -13.70 -13.71 -5.23
N PHE A 212 -12.45 -13.45 -4.85
CA PHE A 212 -12.00 -13.58 -3.46
C PHE A 212 -12.64 -12.52 -2.57
N PHE A 213 -12.60 -11.26 -3.00
CA PHE A 213 -13.14 -10.13 -2.25
C PHE A 213 -14.66 -10.00 -2.37
N GLY A 214 -15.28 -10.60 -3.40
CA GLY A 214 -16.70 -10.45 -3.68
C GLY A 214 -17.07 -9.02 -4.08
N ALA A 215 -16.11 -8.27 -4.63
CA ALA A 215 -16.24 -6.87 -5.01
C ALA A 215 -15.55 -6.62 -6.35
N ALA A 216 -16.11 -5.72 -7.15
CA ALA A 216 -15.62 -5.41 -8.50
C ALA A 216 -15.41 -3.90 -8.62
N PRO A 217 -14.27 -3.37 -8.13
CA PRO A 217 -14.05 -1.93 -7.99
C PRO A 217 -14.40 -1.12 -9.25
N ILE A 218 -13.99 -1.61 -10.43
CA ILE A 218 -14.19 -0.91 -11.70
C ILE A 218 -15.67 -0.94 -12.13
N GLU A 219 -16.30 -2.11 -12.06
CA GLU A 219 -17.72 -2.30 -12.34
C GLU A 219 -18.61 -1.49 -11.39
N GLU A 220 -18.15 -1.27 -10.16
CA GLU A 220 -18.80 -0.44 -9.14
C GLU A 220 -18.54 1.08 -9.34
N GLY A 221 -17.87 1.46 -10.43
CA GLY A 221 -17.71 2.84 -10.87
C GLY A 221 -16.39 3.50 -10.49
N ARG A 222 -15.39 2.74 -10.01
CA ARG A 222 -14.01 3.24 -9.88
C ARG A 222 -13.35 3.38 -11.26
N PRO A 223 -12.43 4.34 -11.42
CA PRO A 223 -11.59 4.41 -12.62
C PRO A 223 -10.68 3.18 -12.70
N ARG A 224 -10.20 2.88 -13.91
CA ARG A 224 -9.22 1.82 -14.15
C ARG A 224 -8.00 1.97 -13.25
N ILE A 225 -7.42 0.83 -12.87
CA ILE A 225 -6.23 0.79 -12.04
C ILE A 225 -5.03 1.18 -12.91
N ALA A 226 -4.38 2.27 -12.55
CA ALA A 226 -3.14 2.68 -13.20
C ALA A 226 -2.00 1.73 -12.81
N VAL A 227 -1.25 1.26 -13.80
CA VAL A 227 -0.07 0.40 -13.64
C VAL A 227 1.10 1.05 -14.37
N SER A 228 2.23 1.21 -13.69
CA SER A 228 3.43 1.80 -14.29
C SER A 228 4.64 0.90 -14.12
N LEU A 229 5.34 0.63 -15.22
CA LEU A 229 6.55 -0.19 -15.25
C LEU A 229 7.78 0.71 -15.37
N TYR A 230 8.75 0.50 -14.49
CA TYR A 230 9.95 1.33 -14.42
C TYR A 230 11.21 0.49 -14.59
N ARG A 231 12.29 1.15 -15.02
CA ARG A 231 13.63 0.67 -14.67
C ARG A 231 13.83 0.76 -13.15
N ARG A 232 14.69 -0.08 -12.58
CA ARG A 232 14.98 -0.11 -11.13
C ARG A 232 15.43 1.26 -10.62
N GLU A 233 16.24 1.96 -11.39
CA GLU A 233 16.75 3.30 -11.06
C GLU A 233 15.60 4.32 -10.96
N GLY A 234 14.73 4.39 -11.97
CA GLY A 234 13.58 5.30 -11.96
C GLY A 234 12.57 4.97 -10.85
N PHE A 235 12.36 3.69 -10.57
CA PHE A 235 11.52 3.27 -9.43
C PHE A 235 12.08 3.75 -8.09
N ASN A 236 13.39 3.63 -7.88
CA ASN A 236 14.06 4.10 -6.67
C ASN A 236 14.02 5.62 -6.54
N GLU A 237 14.26 6.35 -7.62
CA GLU A 237 14.18 7.82 -7.66
C GLU A 237 12.79 8.34 -7.29
N LEU A 238 11.76 7.62 -7.69
CA LEU A 238 10.37 8.00 -7.44
C LEU A 238 9.91 7.63 -6.03
N THR A 239 10.08 6.36 -5.64
CA THR A 239 9.49 5.81 -4.41
C THR A 239 10.38 6.01 -3.18
N GLY A 240 11.70 6.08 -3.38
CA GLY A 240 12.68 6.08 -2.29
C GLY A 240 12.71 4.78 -1.48
N LEU A 241 12.02 3.73 -1.94
CA LEU A 241 11.96 2.43 -1.26
C LEU A 241 13.27 1.65 -1.44
N GLY A 242 14.10 1.97 -2.43
CA GLY A 242 15.38 1.29 -2.67
C GLY A 242 15.21 -0.10 -3.29
N ASP A 243 16.33 -0.76 -3.57
CA ASP A 243 16.38 -1.98 -4.41
C ASP A 243 15.63 -3.20 -3.85
N TRP A 244 15.25 -3.18 -2.57
CA TRP A 244 14.61 -4.30 -1.89
C TRP A 244 13.10 -4.40 -2.19
N ALA A 245 12.45 -3.31 -2.62
CA ALA A 245 11.03 -3.33 -2.93
C ALA A 245 10.78 -4.03 -4.28
N GLY A 246 9.89 -5.02 -4.27
CA GLY A 246 9.48 -5.76 -5.46
C GLY A 246 8.44 -5.02 -6.30
N GLY A 247 7.69 -4.12 -5.67
CA GLY A 247 6.65 -3.27 -6.24
C GLY A 247 6.22 -2.23 -5.21
N ALA A 248 5.26 -1.37 -5.58
CA ALA A 248 4.59 -0.51 -4.63
C ALA A 248 3.19 -0.12 -5.12
N PHE A 249 2.26 0.04 -4.20
CA PHE A 249 0.94 0.62 -4.45
C PHE A 249 0.77 1.95 -3.70
N ASP A 250 0.59 3.03 -4.45
CA ASP A 250 0.34 4.38 -3.89
C ASP A 250 -0.92 5.03 -4.48
N GLY A 251 -1.87 4.22 -4.96
CA GLY A 251 -2.94 4.60 -5.88
C GLY A 251 -2.61 4.20 -7.33
N VAL A 252 -1.32 4.01 -7.61
CA VAL A 252 -0.79 3.41 -8.84
C VAL A 252 -0.04 2.14 -8.46
N VAL A 253 -0.23 1.07 -9.24
CA VAL A 253 0.59 -0.14 -9.13
C VAL A 253 1.91 0.11 -9.84
N ARG A 254 3.01 0.18 -9.10
CA ARG A 254 4.35 0.48 -9.63
C ARG A 254 5.23 -0.75 -9.58
N ILE A 255 5.80 -1.12 -10.71
CA ILE A 255 6.57 -2.36 -10.85
C ILE A 255 7.95 -2.05 -11.44
N PRO A 256 9.05 -2.26 -10.70
CA PRO A 256 10.39 -2.19 -11.25
C PRO A 256 10.71 -3.46 -12.06
N ILE A 257 11.13 -3.30 -13.31
CA ILE A 257 11.49 -4.38 -14.23
C ILE A 257 12.93 -4.22 -14.72
N GLY A 258 13.78 -5.18 -14.34
CA GLY A 258 15.15 -5.31 -14.83
C GLY A 258 15.16 -6.00 -16.20
N ASP A 259 15.00 -7.32 -16.22
CA ASP A 259 14.91 -8.17 -17.41
C ASP A 259 13.57 -8.91 -17.39
N PHE A 260 12.62 -8.44 -18.20
CA PHE A 260 11.24 -8.97 -18.20
C PHE A 260 11.21 -10.48 -18.45
N ALA A 261 11.99 -10.98 -19.41
CA ALA A 261 11.94 -12.38 -19.83
C ALA A 261 12.43 -13.33 -18.72
N ARG A 262 13.28 -12.85 -17.81
CA ARG A 262 13.79 -13.64 -16.67
C ARG A 262 12.97 -13.47 -15.41
N GLU A 263 12.32 -12.32 -15.25
CA GLU A 263 11.57 -11.96 -14.05
C GLU A 263 10.08 -12.28 -14.16
N GLU A 264 9.56 -12.70 -15.31
CA GLU A 264 8.12 -12.86 -15.58
C GLU A 264 7.36 -13.68 -14.50
N ASP A 265 7.89 -14.83 -14.07
CA ASP A 265 7.26 -15.64 -13.03
C ASP A 265 7.36 -15.01 -11.64
N LEU A 266 8.41 -14.21 -11.40
CA LEU A 266 8.57 -13.49 -10.15
C LEU A 266 7.61 -12.30 -10.06
N LEU A 267 7.39 -11.63 -11.20
CA LEU A 267 6.47 -10.52 -11.34
C LEU A 267 5.02 -10.93 -11.07
N ASP A 268 4.66 -12.19 -11.30
CA ASP A 268 3.30 -12.68 -11.06
C ASP A 268 2.87 -12.51 -9.58
N GLY A 269 3.76 -12.91 -8.65
CA GLY A 269 3.51 -12.74 -7.22
C GLY A 269 3.48 -11.27 -6.80
N VAL A 270 4.38 -10.46 -7.35
CA VAL A 270 4.42 -9.01 -7.09
C VAL A 270 3.15 -8.33 -7.59
N MET A 271 2.74 -8.58 -8.84
CA MET A 271 1.52 -8.01 -9.41
C MET A 271 0.30 -8.34 -8.56
N ARG A 272 0.18 -9.61 -8.13
CA ARG A 272 -0.92 -10.03 -7.29
C ARG A 272 -0.91 -9.35 -5.94
N HIS A 273 0.27 -9.19 -5.33
CA HIS A 273 0.44 -8.45 -4.08
C HIS A 273 0.00 -6.98 -4.21
N GLU A 274 0.55 -6.27 -5.20
CA GLU A 274 0.23 -4.86 -5.41
C GLU A 274 -1.23 -4.65 -5.83
N LEU A 275 -1.79 -5.57 -6.62
CA LEU A 275 -3.19 -5.53 -7.00
C LEU A 275 -4.12 -5.81 -5.81
N ALA A 276 -3.72 -6.69 -4.87
CA ALA A 276 -4.48 -6.89 -3.64
C ALA A 276 -4.62 -5.59 -2.85
N HIS A 277 -3.58 -4.75 -2.79
CA HIS A 277 -3.68 -3.43 -2.17
C HIS A 277 -4.73 -2.53 -2.85
N ALA A 278 -4.89 -2.60 -4.17
CA ALA A 278 -5.92 -1.84 -4.87
C ALA A 278 -7.34 -2.27 -4.47
N PHE A 279 -7.59 -3.58 -4.34
CA PHE A 279 -8.87 -4.11 -3.83
C PHE A 279 -9.10 -3.73 -2.37
N ILE A 280 -8.09 -3.90 -1.51
CA ILE A 280 -8.14 -3.53 -0.09
C ILE A 280 -8.45 -2.04 0.07
N ARG A 281 -7.81 -1.18 -0.74
CA ARG A 281 -8.05 0.26 -0.76
C ARG A 281 -9.46 0.60 -1.25
N SER A 282 -9.98 -0.12 -2.24
CA SER A 282 -11.35 0.09 -2.73
C SER A 282 -12.40 -0.20 -1.68
N LEU A 283 -12.22 -1.30 -0.94
CA LEU A 283 -13.10 -1.77 0.12
C LEU A 283 -12.95 -0.93 1.40
N GLY A 284 -11.79 -1.00 2.06
CA GLY A 284 -11.60 -0.45 3.39
C GLY A 284 -11.03 0.98 3.44
N GLY A 285 -10.69 1.56 2.29
CA GLY A 285 -10.15 2.93 2.21
C GLY A 285 -8.78 3.10 2.86
N ALA A 286 -8.54 4.28 3.45
CA ALA A 286 -7.28 4.62 4.11
C ALA A 286 -7.14 4.04 5.52
N ASN A 287 -8.24 3.50 6.06
CA ASN A 287 -8.35 3.15 7.47
C ASN A 287 -7.91 1.71 7.75
N VAL A 288 -7.63 0.91 6.70
CA VAL A 288 -7.16 -0.46 6.86
C VAL A 288 -5.78 -0.45 7.52
N PRO A 289 -5.62 -1.08 8.70
CA PRO A 289 -4.33 -1.13 9.39
C PRO A 289 -3.25 -1.80 8.56
N GLY A 290 -2.01 -1.33 8.70
CA GLY A 290 -0.84 -1.84 7.98
C GLY A 290 -0.69 -3.35 8.09
N TRP A 291 -0.83 -3.93 9.29
CA TRP A 291 -0.73 -5.38 9.46
C TRP A 291 -1.78 -6.17 8.69
N LEU A 292 -3.01 -5.65 8.57
CA LEU A 292 -4.09 -6.33 7.86
C LEU A 292 -3.90 -6.18 6.35
N ASN A 293 -3.53 -4.97 5.91
CA ASN A 293 -3.26 -4.65 4.52
C ASN A 293 -2.11 -5.51 3.95
N GLU A 294 -0.95 -5.47 4.60
CA GLU A 294 0.26 -6.21 4.19
C GLU A 294 0.13 -7.72 4.43
N GLY A 295 -0.55 -8.12 5.52
CA GLY A 295 -0.78 -9.53 5.83
C GLY A 295 -1.68 -10.20 4.81
N LEU A 296 -2.77 -9.54 4.39
CA LEU A 296 -3.70 -10.07 3.39
C LEU A 296 -3.09 -10.07 1.99
N ALA A 297 -2.36 -9.01 1.60
CA ALA A 297 -1.64 -8.98 0.32
C ALA A 297 -0.66 -10.16 0.21
N GLN A 298 0.18 -10.40 1.24
CA GLN A 298 1.07 -11.56 1.29
C GLN A 298 0.31 -12.90 1.32
N TRP A 299 -0.84 -12.95 1.98
CA TRP A 299 -1.64 -14.17 2.07
C TRP A 299 -2.29 -14.55 0.73
N LEU A 300 -2.48 -13.58 -0.16
CA LEU A 300 -3.01 -13.81 -1.50
C LEU A 300 -1.94 -14.23 -2.50
N GLU A 301 -0.65 -14.06 -2.21
CA GLU A 301 0.44 -14.43 -3.11
C GLU A 301 0.50 -15.92 -3.46
N PRO A 302 1.01 -16.26 -4.66
CA PRO A 302 1.36 -17.64 -4.99
C PRO A 302 2.46 -18.18 -4.05
N GLY A 303 2.42 -19.48 -3.76
CA GLY A 303 3.44 -20.10 -2.91
C GLY A 303 3.32 -19.79 -1.40
N ARG A 304 2.15 -19.30 -0.95
CA ARG A 304 1.81 -19.00 0.45
C ARG A 304 2.35 -19.98 1.48
N ALA A 305 2.26 -21.30 1.24
CA ALA A 305 2.73 -22.30 2.19
C ALA A 305 4.23 -22.15 2.52
N ARG A 306 5.05 -21.84 1.51
CA ARG A 306 6.49 -21.58 1.69
C ARG A 306 6.72 -20.25 2.42
N ALA A 307 5.99 -19.21 2.04
CA ALA A 307 6.07 -17.90 2.69
C ALA A 307 5.72 -18.00 4.19
N LEU A 308 4.65 -18.72 4.52
CA LEU A 308 4.24 -18.99 5.90
C LEU A 308 5.29 -19.75 6.70
N ALA A 309 5.92 -20.77 6.10
CA ALA A 309 7.00 -21.50 6.78
C ALA A 309 8.18 -20.56 7.12
N ALA A 310 8.58 -19.71 6.19
CA ALA A 310 9.64 -18.72 6.40
C ALA A 310 9.23 -17.64 7.44
N ALA A 311 8.00 -17.15 7.38
CA ALA A 311 7.47 -16.16 8.31
C ALA A 311 7.40 -16.71 9.74
N ARG A 312 6.89 -17.94 9.92
CA ARG A 312 6.87 -18.65 11.21
C ARG A 312 8.27 -18.84 11.78
N ALA A 313 9.23 -19.23 10.94
CA ALA A 313 10.63 -19.35 11.36
C ALA A 313 11.20 -17.99 11.83
N ARG A 314 10.90 -16.90 11.12
CA ARG A 314 11.37 -15.54 11.44
C ARG A 314 10.83 -15.01 12.76
N ILE A 315 9.57 -15.27 13.09
CA ILE A 315 8.96 -14.81 14.35
C ILE A 315 9.15 -15.80 15.51
N SER A 316 9.73 -16.97 15.26
CA SER A 316 9.97 -17.99 16.28
C SER A 316 10.97 -17.49 17.33
N GLY A 317 10.61 -17.62 18.61
CA GLY A 317 11.43 -17.13 19.73
C GLY A 317 11.54 -15.60 19.86
N GLN A 318 10.90 -14.84 18.96
CA GLN A 318 10.90 -13.37 18.99
C GLN A 318 9.73 -12.83 19.81
N GLU A 319 9.85 -11.63 20.36
CA GLU A 319 8.70 -10.89 20.86
C GLU A 319 7.87 -10.36 19.68
N LEU A 320 6.54 -10.51 19.75
CA LEU A 320 5.63 -10.01 18.72
C LEU A 320 5.28 -8.56 19.00
N PHE A 321 5.06 -7.80 17.93
CA PHE A 321 4.58 -6.43 18.04
C PHE A 321 3.11 -6.39 18.43
N GLU A 322 2.74 -5.46 19.30
CA GLU A 322 1.32 -5.13 19.52
C GLU A 322 0.68 -4.62 18.21
N LEU A 323 -0.60 -4.94 17.99
CA LEU A 323 -1.29 -4.57 16.74
C LEU A 323 -1.25 -3.06 16.47
N ALA A 324 -1.48 -2.25 17.50
CA ALA A 324 -1.45 -0.79 17.41
C ALA A 324 -0.12 -0.24 16.87
N ARG A 325 1.00 -0.94 17.11
CA ARG A 325 2.31 -0.53 16.56
C ARG A 325 2.38 -0.74 15.05
N MET A 326 1.62 -1.69 14.53
CA MET A 326 1.58 -2.08 13.12
C MET A 326 0.36 -1.51 12.38
N ASP A 327 -0.36 -0.55 12.97
CA ASP A 327 -1.51 0.09 12.32
C ASP A 327 -1.10 1.02 11.17
N GLY A 328 0.05 1.70 11.32
CA GLY A 328 0.60 2.58 10.29
C GLY A 328 1.34 1.83 9.18
N SER A 329 1.88 2.59 8.22
CA SER A 329 2.70 2.03 7.12
C SER A 329 3.94 1.32 7.68
N LEU A 330 4.05 0.02 7.45
CA LEU A 330 5.20 -0.79 7.88
C LEU A 330 6.49 -0.38 7.15
N ALA A 331 6.37 0.00 5.87
CA ALA A 331 7.49 0.48 5.05
C ALA A 331 8.08 1.83 5.53
N SER A 332 7.39 2.56 6.42
CA SER A 332 7.91 3.82 6.97
C SER A 332 8.95 3.64 8.08
N TRP A 333 9.13 2.41 8.57
CA TRP A 333 10.11 2.10 9.61
C TRP A 333 11.53 2.17 9.01
N GLN A 334 12.53 2.38 9.86
CA GLN A 334 13.91 2.54 9.41
C GLN A 334 14.74 1.26 9.52
N ASP A 335 14.31 0.33 10.38
CA ASP A 335 15.04 -0.90 10.69
C ASP A 335 14.51 -2.05 9.83
N SER A 336 15.34 -2.54 8.91
CA SER A 336 14.99 -3.62 7.98
C SER A 336 14.63 -4.94 8.68
N GLU A 337 15.23 -5.25 9.84
CA GLU A 337 14.92 -6.47 10.58
C GLU A 337 13.55 -6.37 11.25
N LEU A 338 13.24 -5.20 11.82
CA LEU A 338 11.92 -4.94 12.40
C LEU A 338 10.83 -4.95 11.33
N ILE A 339 11.08 -4.37 10.15
CA ILE A 339 10.17 -4.43 9.00
C ILE A 339 9.91 -5.88 8.62
N ALA A 340 10.97 -6.66 8.35
CA ALA A 340 10.84 -8.06 7.96
C ALA A 340 10.08 -8.90 9.00
N ARG A 341 10.27 -8.62 10.30
CA ARG A 341 9.53 -9.26 11.37
C ARG A 341 8.05 -8.85 11.40
N ALA A 342 7.74 -7.57 11.16
CA ALA A 342 6.37 -7.06 11.13
C ALA A 342 5.57 -7.66 9.96
N TYR A 343 6.17 -7.73 8.77
CA TYR A 343 5.58 -8.41 7.60
C TYR A 343 5.32 -9.89 7.86
N ALA A 344 6.32 -10.59 8.44
CA ALA A 344 6.18 -12.00 8.80
C ALA A 344 5.07 -12.24 9.84
N GLN A 345 5.01 -11.39 10.88
CA GLN A 345 3.95 -11.47 11.88
C GLN A 345 2.57 -11.21 11.27
N SER A 346 2.46 -10.23 10.38
CA SER A 346 1.22 -9.87 9.69
C SER A 346 0.68 -11.03 8.86
N LEU A 347 1.53 -11.67 8.04
CA LEU A 347 1.15 -12.85 7.26
C LEU A 347 0.69 -14.01 8.15
N VAL A 348 1.43 -14.33 9.21
CA VAL A 348 1.09 -15.45 10.10
C VAL A 348 -0.18 -15.18 10.90
N LEU A 349 -0.43 -13.92 11.28
CA LEU A 349 -1.65 -13.53 11.98
C LEU A 349 -2.87 -13.62 11.05
N VAL A 350 -2.79 -13.07 9.82
CA VAL A 350 -3.88 -13.16 8.84
C VAL A 350 -4.19 -14.61 8.50
N ASP A 351 -3.16 -15.45 8.28
CA ASP A 351 -3.33 -16.89 8.06
C ASP A 351 -4.02 -17.59 9.24
N TRP A 352 -3.66 -17.22 10.47
CA TRP A 352 -4.29 -17.77 11.66
C TRP A 352 -5.76 -17.33 11.79
N ILE A 353 -6.07 -16.06 11.53
CA ILE A 353 -7.45 -15.55 11.55
C ILE A 353 -8.28 -16.28 10.49
N ALA A 354 -7.80 -16.33 9.25
CA ALA A 354 -8.46 -17.00 8.14
C ALA A 354 -8.69 -18.49 8.44
N GLY A 355 -7.68 -19.19 8.96
CA GLY A 355 -7.77 -20.61 9.29
C GLY A 355 -8.67 -20.92 10.49
N ARG A 356 -8.78 -20.01 11.46
CA ARG A 356 -9.55 -20.23 12.69
C ARG A 356 -10.99 -19.75 12.60
N PHE A 357 -11.23 -18.63 11.93
CA PHE A 357 -12.51 -17.93 11.89
C PHE A 357 -13.12 -17.85 10.48
N GLY A 358 -12.38 -18.26 9.45
CA GLY A 358 -12.80 -18.26 8.06
C GLY A 358 -12.21 -17.11 7.25
N GLU A 359 -11.97 -17.35 5.96
CA GLU A 359 -11.39 -16.38 5.02
C GLU A 359 -12.30 -15.15 4.86
N GLY A 360 -13.61 -15.36 4.80
CA GLY A 360 -14.59 -14.26 4.67
C GLY A 360 -14.51 -13.23 5.79
N LEU A 361 -14.15 -13.64 7.02
CA LEU A 361 -13.98 -12.68 8.12
C LEU A 361 -12.85 -11.68 7.85
N VAL A 362 -11.77 -12.11 7.18
CA VAL A 362 -10.65 -11.22 6.87
C VAL A 362 -11.09 -10.15 5.87
N VAL A 363 -11.92 -10.53 4.89
CA VAL A 363 -12.53 -9.60 3.94
C VAL A 363 -13.52 -8.66 4.65
N ASP A 364 -14.38 -9.18 5.52
CA ASP A 364 -15.32 -8.37 6.32
C ASP A 364 -14.56 -7.34 7.19
N MET A 365 -13.42 -7.72 7.77
CA MET A 365 -12.58 -6.82 8.55
C MET A 365 -12.03 -5.67 7.70
N VAL A 366 -11.64 -5.94 6.45
CA VAL A 366 -11.21 -4.91 5.49
C VAL A 366 -12.39 -4.01 5.14
N ASP A 367 -13.52 -4.57 4.72
CA ASP A 367 -14.73 -3.82 4.34
C ASP A 367 -15.25 -2.93 5.48
N GLY A 368 -15.23 -3.43 6.71
CA GLY A 368 -15.63 -2.66 7.90
C GLY A 368 -14.87 -1.34 8.06
N CYS A 369 -13.62 -1.26 7.59
CA CYS A 369 -12.81 -0.04 7.65
C CYS A 369 -13.40 1.13 6.84
N ALA A 370 -14.25 0.85 5.85
CA ALA A 370 -14.90 1.85 5.00
C ALA A 370 -15.79 2.82 5.80
N THR A 371 -16.44 2.31 6.84
CA THR A 371 -17.45 3.05 7.63
C THR A 371 -16.88 3.63 8.93
N ALA A 372 -15.55 3.76 9.02
CA ALA A 372 -14.80 4.11 10.23
C ALA A 372 -14.95 3.13 11.40
N ALA A 373 -15.60 1.97 11.21
CA ALA A 373 -15.50 0.87 12.14
C ALA A 373 -14.09 0.27 12.06
N ALA A 374 -13.42 0.12 13.20
CA ALA A 374 -12.10 -0.50 13.22
C ALA A 374 -12.21 -2.01 12.90
N PRO A 375 -11.17 -2.65 12.33
CA PRO A 375 -11.15 -4.10 12.15
C PRO A 375 -11.47 -4.88 13.43
N ALA A 376 -11.07 -4.35 14.58
CA ALA A 376 -11.36 -4.93 15.89
C ALA A 376 -12.86 -5.01 16.17
N GLU A 377 -13.62 -3.98 15.82
CA GLU A 377 -15.07 -3.94 16.00
C GLU A 377 -15.77 -4.94 15.09
N THR A 378 -15.39 -5.01 13.81
CA THR A 378 -15.95 -6.00 12.89
C THR A 378 -15.61 -7.41 13.34
N PHE A 379 -14.36 -7.66 13.75
CA PHE A 379 -13.95 -8.95 14.29
C PHE A 379 -14.78 -9.35 15.52
N GLU A 380 -14.95 -8.45 16.49
CA GLU A 380 -15.72 -8.73 17.70
C GLU A 380 -17.20 -8.93 17.41
N ARG A 381 -17.79 -8.13 16.52
CA ARG A 381 -19.20 -8.28 16.14
C ARG A 381 -19.47 -9.65 15.53
N THR A 382 -18.58 -10.15 14.68
CA THR A 382 -18.75 -11.43 13.99
C THR A 382 -18.40 -12.62 14.87
N THR A 383 -17.31 -12.55 15.63
CA THR A 383 -16.81 -13.68 16.43
C THR A 383 -17.33 -13.72 17.87
N ARG A 384 -17.88 -12.60 18.36
CA ARG A 384 -18.20 -12.35 19.78
C ARG A 384 -16.99 -12.39 20.71
N VAL A 385 -15.79 -12.23 20.16
CA VAL A 385 -14.52 -12.20 20.89
C VAL A 385 -13.76 -10.93 20.53
N PRO A 386 -13.31 -10.12 21.51
CA PRO A 386 -12.45 -8.97 21.23
C PRO A 386 -11.18 -9.37 20.49
N LEU A 387 -10.77 -8.59 19.48
CA LEU A 387 -9.59 -8.89 18.66
C LEU A 387 -8.32 -9.00 19.50
N GLU A 388 -8.18 -8.19 20.55
CA GLU A 388 -7.05 -8.22 21.48
C GLU A 388 -7.00 -9.55 22.26
N ASN A 389 -8.15 -10.15 22.56
CA ASN A 389 -8.20 -11.45 23.23
C ASN A 389 -7.78 -12.57 22.27
N ALA A 390 -8.26 -12.52 21.03
CA ALA A 390 -7.85 -13.47 19.99
C ALA A 390 -6.35 -13.33 19.68
N PHE A 391 -5.82 -12.11 19.63
CA PHE A 391 -4.39 -11.85 19.45
C PHE A 391 -3.55 -12.40 20.61
N ARG A 392 -4.00 -12.24 21.87
CA ARG A 392 -3.33 -12.87 23.02
C ARG A 392 -3.33 -14.40 22.94
N GLU A 393 -4.41 -15.02 22.48
CA GLU A 393 -4.46 -16.46 22.22
C GLU A 393 -3.45 -16.88 21.14
N PHE A 394 -3.39 -16.12 20.04
CA PHE A 394 -2.42 -16.32 18.97
C PHE A 394 -0.97 -16.26 19.47
N VAL A 395 -0.63 -15.24 20.27
CA VAL A 395 0.71 -15.08 20.87
C VAL A 395 1.09 -16.26 21.75
N GLN A 396 0.13 -16.89 22.44
CA GLN A 396 0.37 -18.03 23.34
C GLN A 396 0.51 -19.38 22.63
N ARG A 397 -0.04 -19.52 21.42
CA ARG A 397 -0.13 -20.80 20.69
C ARG A 397 0.91 -20.98 19.58
N ARG A 398 1.80 -20.00 19.41
CA ARG A 398 2.81 -19.95 18.35
C ARG A 398 4.02 -20.85 18.58
#